data_AF-A0A0E0USY7-F1
#
_entry.id   AF-A0A0E0USY7-F1
#
_cell.length_a   1.000
_cell.length_b   1.000
_cell.length_c   1.000
_cell.angle_alpha   90.00
_cell.angle_beta   90.00
_cell.angle_gamma   90.00
#
_symmetry.space_group_name_H-M   'P 1'
#
loop_
_entity.id
_entity.type
_entity.pdbx_description
1 polymer ?
#
loop_
_entity_poly.entity_id
_entity_poly.type
_entity_poly.pdbx_seq_one_letter_code
_entity_poly.pdbx_strand_id
1 'polypeptide(L)' 'MIEVGDTVEVQDRSGLEASTIEGQHCYVLAVIRGSLYGGYEGLLVEDATHDRFVIPVKQVKLIKRKVEVYR' A
#
# COMPACT_ATOMS: atom_id res chain seq x y z
N MET A 1 -8.61 -6.45 -5.78
CA MET A 1 -7.24 -6.42 -6.35
C MET A 1 -6.76 -4.98 -6.22
N ILE A 2 -5.62 -4.76 -5.57
CA ILE A 2 -5.00 -3.45 -5.42
C ILE A 2 -4.01 -3.27 -6.56
N GLU A 3 -3.99 -2.08 -7.15
CA GLU A 3 -3.17 -1.73 -8.30
C GLU A 3 -2.34 -0.46 -8.07
N VAL A 4 -1.35 -0.24 -8.93
CA VAL A 4 -0.61 1.02 -8.95
C VAL A 4 -1.58 2.17 -9.24
N GLY A 5 -1.48 3.21 -8.43
CA GLY A 5 -2.32 4.39 -8.50
C GLY A 5 -3.56 4.36 -7.61
N ASP A 6 -3.80 3.27 -6.89
CA ASP A 6 -4.82 3.20 -5.86
C ASP A 6 -4.41 3.99 -4.60
N THR A 7 -5.39 4.35 -3.79
CA THR A 7 -5.19 4.84 -2.42
C THR A 7 -5.69 3.80 -1.43
N VAL A 8 -4.83 3.47 -0.47
CA VAL A 8 -5.09 2.48 0.57
C VAL A 8 -4.99 3.13 1.95
N GLU A 9 -5.67 2.56 2.93
CA GLU A 9 -5.62 2.95 4.33
C GLU A 9 -4.94 1.86 5.15
N VAL A 10 -3.98 2.23 5.99
CA VAL A 10 -3.31 1.31 6.91
C VAL A 10 -4.31 0.82 7.96
N GLN A 11 -4.49 -0.49 8.09
CA GLN A 11 -5.38 -1.11 9.08
C GLN A 11 -4.60 -1.74 10.25
N ASP A 12 -3.36 -2.14 10.01
CA ASP A 12 -2.49 -2.77 11.00
C ASP A 12 -1.05 -2.32 10.74
N ARG A 13 -0.42 -1.72 11.76
CA ARG A 13 0.96 -1.23 11.66
C ARG A 13 2.00 -2.18 12.25
N SER A 14 1.61 -3.40 12.60
CA SER A 14 2.51 -4.38 13.21
C SER A 14 3.71 -4.68 12.30
N GLY A 15 4.92 -4.42 12.81
CA GLY A 15 6.16 -4.64 12.07
C GLY A 15 6.53 -3.52 11.08
N LEU A 16 5.79 -2.42 11.05
CA LEU A 16 6.13 -1.20 10.29
C LEU A 16 6.94 -0.23 11.15
N GLU A 17 7.47 0.81 10.52
CA GLU A 17 8.19 1.87 11.22
C GLU A 17 7.28 2.60 12.22
N ALA A 18 7.87 3.16 13.28
CA ALA A 18 7.11 3.79 14.36
C ALA A 18 6.32 5.03 13.92
N SER A 19 6.71 5.64 12.80
CA SER A 19 6.04 6.77 12.15
C SER A 19 4.75 6.38 11.43
N THR A 20 4.55 5.09 11.09
CA THR A 20 3.34 4.64 10.40
C THR A 20 2.15 4.56 11.36
N ILE A 21 1.03 5.14 10.97
CA ILE A 21 -0.16 5.28 11.82
C ILE A 21 -1.33 4.49 11.21
N GLU A 22 -2.12 3.81 12.04
CA GLU A 22 -3.38 3.20 11.59
C GLU A 22 -4.40 4.27 11.18
N GLY A 23 -5.13 4.03 10.09
CA GLY A 23 -6.00 5.02 9.46
C GLY A 23 -5.27 5.98 8.51
N GLN A 24 -3.94 5.90 8.41
CA GLN A 24 -3.17 6.70 7.46
C GLN A 24 -3.46 6.29 6.02
N HIS A 25 -3.60 7.28 5.14
CA HIS A 25 -3.82 7.07 3.72
C HIS A 25 -2.51 7.12 2.96
N CYS A 26 -2.28 6.12 2.13
CA CYS A 26 -1.07 6.00 1.32
C CYS A 26 -1.43 5.71 -0.14
N TYR A 27 -0.62 6.23 -1.05
CA TYR A 27 -0.74 6.04 -2.49
C TYR A 27 0.12 4.86 -2.94
N VAL A 28 -0.44 3.95 -3.74
CA VAL A 28 0.27 2.75 -4.19
C VAL A 28 1.18 3.08 -5.38
N LEU A 29 2.48 2.94 -5.18
CA LEU A 29 3.51 3.17 -6.19
C LEU A 29 3.90 1.90 -6.95
N ALA A 30 3.94 0.76 -6.26
CA ALA A 30 4.23 -0.53 -6.88
C ALA A 30 3.55 -1.67 -6.12
N VAL A 31 3.18 -2.72 -6.86
CA VAL A 31 2.70 -3.99 -6.30
C VAL A 31 3.82 -5.01 -6.41
N ILE A 32 4.31 -5.47 -5.26
CA ILE A 32 5.43 -6.41 -5.15
C ILE A 32 4.85 -7.81 -4.99
N ARG A 33 5.01 -8.65 -6.02
CA ARG A 33 4.56 -10.05 -6.01
C ARG A 33 5.77 -10.97 -6.00
N GLY A 34 6.06 -11.61 -4.87
CA GLY A 34 7.18 -12.53 -4.72
C GLY A 34 6.75 -13.99 -4.71
N SER A 35 7.13 -14.75 -5.73
CA SER A 35 7.04 -16.23 -5.73
C SER A 35 8.16 -16.91 -4.93
N LEU A 36 9.25 -16.19 -4.63
CA LEU A 36 10.49 -16.74 -4.05
C LEU A 36 10.43 -17.00 -2.53
N TYR A 37 9.44 -16.46 -1.81
CA TYR A 37 9.27 -16.64 -0.36
C TYR A 37 7.82 -16.97 0.02
N GLY A 38 7.21 -17.93 -0.67
CA GLY A 38 5.90 -18.47 -0.27
C GLY A 38 4.69 -17.56 -0.54
N GLY A 39 4.75 -16.70 -1.56
CA GLY A 39 3.60 -15.91 -2.01
C GLY A 39 3.40 -14.58 -1.27
N TYR A 40 4.48 -13.94 -0.82
CA TYR A 40 4.41 -12.62 -0.22
C TYR A 40 3.93 -11.59 -1.24
N GLU A 41 2.80 -10.95 -0.95
CA GLU A 41 2.28 -9.78 -1.65
C GLU A 41 2.43 -8.53 -0.76
N GLY A 42 3.25 -7.60 -1.21
CA GLY A 42 3.47 -6.30 -0.57
C GLY A 42 3.19 -5.15 -1.51
N LEU A 43 3.04 -3.95 -0.94
CA LEU A 43 2.82 -2.72 -1.66
C LEU A 43 3.94 -1.75 -1.29
N LEU A 44 4.59 -1.17 -2.29
CA LEU A 44 5.35 0.06 -2.08
C LEU A 44 4.35 1.21 -2.10
N VAL A 45 4.26 1.96 -1.01
CA VAL A 45 3.34 3.07 -0.85
C VAL A 45 4.06 4.36 -0.50
N GLU A 46 3.43 5.48 -0.80
CA GLU A 46 3.87 6.82 -0.40
C GLU A 46 2.78 7.49 0.45
N ASP A 47 3.15 8.09 1.57
CA ASP A 47 2.21 8.79 2.43
C ASP A 47 2.10 10.30 2.13
N ALA A 48 1.29 11.01 2.92
CA ALA A 48 1.11 12.46 2.79
C ALA A 48 2.37 13.29 3.13
N THR A 49 3.38 12.69 3.77
CA THR A 49 4.67 13.32 4.07
C THR A 49 5.72 13.04 2.99
N HIS A 50 5.34 12.32 1.93
CA HIS A 50 6.21 11.78 0.89
C HIS A 50 7.20 10.72 1.37
N ASP A 51 6.95 10.13 2.54
CA ASP A 51 7.72 8.98 3.01
C ASP A 51 7.27 7.71 2.29
N ARG A 52 8.23 6.82 2.00
CA ARG A 52 8.02 5.62 1.18
C ARG A 52 8.42 4.38 1.92
N PHE A 53 7.48 3.45 2.05
CA PHE A 53 7.69 2.20 2.76
C PHE A 53 6.94 1.05 2.10
N VAL A 54 7.34 -0.17 2.47
CA VAL A 54 6.68 -1.40 2.01
C VAL A 54 5.72 -1.88 3.09
N ILE A 55 4.48 -2.15 2.69
CA ILE A 55 3.44 -2.67 3.57
C ILE A 55 2.79 -3.93 2.97
N PRO A 56 2.62 -5.01 3.75
CA PRO A 56 1.85 -6.18 3.35
C PRO A 56 0.43 -5.84 2.91
N VAL A 57 -0.04 -6.44 1.81
CA VAL A 57 -1.39 -6.21 1.27
C VAL A 57 -2.49 -6.49 2.31
N LYS A 58 -2.28 -7.48 3.18
CA LYS A 58 -3.24 -7.85 4.24
C LYS A 58 -3.41 -6.78 5.34
N GLN A 59 -2.46 -5.85 5.46
CA GLN A 59 -2.45 -4.81 6.48
C GLN A 59 -3.10 -3.50 6.00
N VAL A 60 -3.66 -3.49 4.79
CA VAL A 60 -4.30 -2.30 4.22
C VAL A 60 -5.71 -2.57 3.74
N LYS A 61 -6.48 -1.50 3.63
CA LYS A 61 -7.81 -1.47 3.02
C LYS A 61 -7.81 -0.54 1.83
N LEU A 62 -8.32 -0.98 0.69
CA LEU A 62 -8.50 -0.13 -0.50
C LEU A 62 -9.59 0.92 -0.23
N ILE A 63 -9.26 2.20 -0.40
CA ILE A 63 -10.21 3.32 -0.19
C ILE A 63 -10.61 3.97 -1.51
N LYS A 64 -9.65 4.16 -2.42
CA LYS A 64 -9.90 4.79 -3.73
C LYS A 64 -9.18 4.01 -4.82
N ARG A 65 -9.90 3.71 -5.90
CA ARG A 65 -9.29 3.11 -7.09
C ARG A 65 -8.64 4.17 -7.96
N LYS A 66 -7.60 3.79 -8.69
CA LYS A 66 -7.02 4.60 -9.77
C LYS A 66 -8.15 5.09 -10.68
N VAL A 67 -8.13 6.38 -11.01
CA VAL A 67 -9.10 6.95 -11.95
C VAL A 67 -8.61 6.61 -13.35
N GLU A 68 -9.24 5.65 -14.01
CA GLU A 68 -9.05 5.44 -15.45
C GLU A 68 -9.69 6.62 -16.19
N VAL A 69 -8.87 7.60 -16.56
CA VAL A 69 -9.30 8.64 -17.50
C VAL A 69 -9.29 8.00 -18.88
N TYR A 70 -10.45 7.51 -19.34
CA TYR A 70 -10.64 7.14 -20.74
C TYR A 70 -10.38 8.38 -21.60
N ARG A 71 -9.32 8.32 -22.42
CA ARG A 71 -9.03 9.28 -23.49
C ARG A 71 -9.44 8.69 -24.82
#